data_AF-A0A7J6SHI2-F1
#
_entry.id   AF-A0A7J6SHI2-F1
#
_cell.length_a   1.000
_cell.length_b   1.000
_cell.length_c   1.000
_cell.angle_alpha   90.00
_cell.angle_beta   90.00
_cell.angle_gamma   90.00
#
_symmetry.space_group_name_H-M   'P 1'
#
loop_
_entity.id
_entity.type
_entity.pdbx_description
1 polymer ?
#
loop_
_entity_poly.entity_id
_entity_poly.type
_entity_poly.pdbx_seq_one_letter_code
_entity_poly.pdbx_strand_id
1 'polypeptide(L)'
;MYSGFGYTGTRVLETNYFSKAFEVFNFSQQATVDLDGDIWLVDKELHVVLKVSKSSRYLDWPAYHEVVAGRWKRAGYLDGSNGVAMFDAPLSLAVWERTDGAGASTGRFLLVADTGNHCVRRVSVRDRRTITLAGKNGQRGHRDG
;
A
#
# COMPACT_ATOMS: atom_id res chain seq x y z
N MET A 1 24.67 8.59 -9.12
CA MET A 1 25.86 7.74 -8.86
C MET A 1 25.37 6.30 -8.78
N TYR A 2 25.99 5.41 -9.54
CA TYR A 2 25.46 4.13 -10.07
C TYR A 2 24.61 3.27 -9.12
N SER A 3 23.39 2.95 -9.54
CA SER A 3 22.57 1.86 -9.01
C SER A 3 23.01 0.54 -9.65
N GLY A 4 23.42 -0.43 -8.83
CA GLY A 4 23.78 -1.77 -9.29
C GLY A 4 22.59 -2.54 -9.86
N PHE A 5 22.88 -3.53 -10.72
CA PHE A 5 21.89 -4.48 -11.24
C PHE A 5 21.11 -5.14 -10.09
N GLY A 6 19.78 -5.08 -10.14
CA GLY A 6 18.90 -5.72 -9.15
C GLY A 6 18.34 -4.80 -8.06
N TYR A 7 18.51 -3.48 -8.13
CA TYR A 7 17.85 -2.54 -7.21
C TYR A 7 16.43 -2.20 -7.70
N THR A 8 15.39 -2.70 -7.02
CA THR A 8 13.98 -2.32 -7.23
C THR A 8 13.43 -1.56 -6.02
N GLY A 9 14.11 -0.47 -5.64
CA GLY A 9 13.62 0.47 -4.63
C GLY A 9 13.15 1.78 -5.26
N THR A 10 12.09 2.39 -4.72
CA THR A 10 11.56 3.68 -5.18
C THR A 10 12.27 4.85 -4.48
N ARG A 11 12.89 5.74 -5.26
CA ARG A 11 13.22 7.12 -4.87
C ARG A 11 12.45 8.04 -5.83
N VAL A 12 11.56 8.88 -5.32
CA VAL A 12 10.78 9.82 -6.14
C VAL A 12 11.32 11.23 -5.94
N LEU A 13 11.53 11.91 -7.07
CA LEU A 13 11.98 13.30 -7.20
C LEU A 13 10.82 14.22 -6.79
N GLU A 14 11.09 15.18 -5.90
CA GLU A 14 10.11 16.17 -5.47
C GLU A 14 10.02 17.32 -6.48
N THR A 15 8.78 17.77 -6.73
CA THR A 15 8.34 18.98 -7.46
C THR A 15 8.41 19.04 -8.99
N ASN A 16 7.24 19.24 -9.60
CA ASN A 16 7.08 20.14 -10.75
C ASN A 16 5.72 20.85 -10.67
N TYR A 17 5.78 22.18 -10.57
CA TYR A 17 4.63 23.08 -10.46
C TYR A 17 4.12 23.41 -11.87
N PHE A 18 2.90 22.99 -12.23
CA PHE A 18 2.15 23.66 -13.30
C PHE A 18 0.66 23.77 -12.94
N SER A 19 0.16 24.98 -13.09
CA SER A 19 -1.16 25.48 -12.72
C SER A 19 -2.31 24.71 -13.36
N LYS A 20 -2.93 23.81 -12.59
CA LYS A 20 -4.36 23.45 -12.66
C LYS A 20 -4.67 22.60 -11.42
N ALA A 21 -5.93 22.55 -11.00
CA ALA A 21 -6.35 21.80 -9.82
C ALA A 21 -6.01 20.30 -9.98
N PHE A 22 -4.87 19.89 -9.42
CA PHE A 22 -4.50 18.51 -9.24
C PHE A 22 -4.73 18.17 -7.76
N GLU A 23 -5.31 17.00 -7.49
CA GLU A 23 -5.18 16.40 -6.16
C GLU A 23 -3.69 16.31 -5.85
N VAL A 24 -3.28 16.99 -4.78
CA VAL A 24 -1.88 17.00 -4.35
C VAL A 24 -1.54 15.58 -3.88
N PHE A 25 -0.82 14.86 -4.73
CA PHE A 25 -0.25 13.56 -4.39
C PHE A 25 1.04 13.77 -3.60
N ASN A 26 0.97 13.69 -2.28
CA ASN A 26 2.12 13.87 -1.38
C ASN A 26 2.93 12.57 -1.27
N PHE A 27 3.67 12.20 -2.32
CA PHE A 27 4.50 11.00 -2.30
C PHE A 27 5.84 11.22 -1.59
N SER A 28 6.05 10.58 -0.43
CA SER A 28 7.40 10.37 0.14
C SER A 28 7.60 9.02 0.85
N GLN A 29 6.74 8.03 0.62
CA GLN A 29 6.77 6.76 1.38
C GLN A 29 7.31 5.58 0.56
N GLN A 30 6.42 4.75 0.03
CA GLN A 30 6.81 3.56 -0.72
C GLN A 30 5.75 3.19 -1.74
N ALA A 31 6.19 2.80 -2.93
CA ALA A 31 5.38 2.09 -3.91
C ALA A 31 6.06 0.77 -4.30
N THR A 32 5.27 -0.19 -4.73
CA THR A 32 5.72 -1.47 -5.28
C THR A 32 4.84 -1.82 -6.47
N VAL A 33 5.36 -2.66 -7.36
CA VAL A 33 4.62 -3.13 -8.54
C VAL A 33 4.36 -4.61 -8.37
N ASP A 34 3.18 -5.08 -8.75
CA ASP A 34 2.87 -6.51 -8.78
C ASP A 34 3.18 -7.16 -10.14
N LEU A 35 2.96 -8.48 -10.24
CA LEU A 35 3.23 -9.24 -11.46
C LEU A 35 2.32 -8.84 -12.64
N ASP A 36 1.17 -8.22 -12.37
CA ASP A 36 0.25 -7.73 -13.41
C ASP A 36 0.63 -6.31 -13.88
N GLY A 37 1.61 -5.70 -13.22
CA GLY A 37 2.09 -4.35 -13.51
C GLY A 37 1.27 -3.25 -12.83
N ASP A 38 0.39 -3.60 -11.88
CA ASP A 38 -0.32 -2.62 -11.08
C ASP A 38 0.63 -2.05 -10.01
N ILE A 39 0.60 -0.73 -9.84
CA ILE A 39 1.39 -0.01 -8.85
C ILE A 39 0.56 0.10 -7.57
N TRP A 40 1.12 -0.39 -6.48
CA TRP A 40 0.56 -0.33 -5.14
C TRP A 40 1.34 0.67 -4.32
N LEU A 41 0.64 1.53 -3.59
CA LEU A 41 1.25 2.53 -2.73
C LEU A 41 0.42 2.73 -1.47
N VAL A 42 1.08 3.23 -0.43
CA VAL A 42 0.43 3.70 0.79
C VAL A 42 0.54 5.21 0.84
N ASP A 43 -0.51 5.83 1.37
CA ASP A 43 -0.49 7.23 1.71
C ASP A 43 -0.72 7.39 3.22
N LYS A 44 0.36 7.77 3.91
CA LYS A 44 0.42 8.08 5.35
C LYS A 44 -0.57 9.15 5.76
N GLU A 45 -0.67 10.24 5.00
CA GLU A 45 -1.50 11.41 5.36
C GLU A 45 -2.98 11.13 5.09
N LEU A 46 -3.26 10.28 4.11
CA LEU A 46 -4.61 9.88 3.77
C LEU A 46 -5.05 8.59 4.49
N HIS A 47 -4.13 7.88 5.16
CA HIS A 47 -4.38 6.62 5.89
C HIS A 47 -4.97 5.50 5.02
N VAL A 48 -4.53 5.41 3.77
CA VAL A 48 -5.09 4.50 2.76
C VAL A 48 -4.02 3.73 2.01
N VAL A 49 -4.44 2.58 1.48
CA VAL A 49 -3.72 1.80 0.47
C VAL A 49 -4.37 2.10 -0.88
N LEU A 50 -3.54 2.50 -1.83
CA LEU A 50 -3.96 2.89 -3.17
C LEU A 50 -3.40 1.92 -4.22
N LYS A 51 -4.17 1.75 -5.29
CA LYS A 51 -3.78 1.02 -6.48
C LYS A 51 -3.86 1.94 -7.69
N VAL A 52 -2.82 1.92 -8.51
CA VAL A 52 -2.76 2.59 -9.80
C VAL A 52 -2.56 1.51 -10.85
N SER A 53 -3.55 1.33 -11.73
CA SER A 53 -3.49 0.25 -12.72
C SER A 53 -2.50 0.52 -13.85
N LYS A 54 -1.91 -0.53 -14.43
CA LYS A 54 -0.95 -0.41 -15.55
C LYS A 54 -1.50 0.38 -16.75
N SER A 55 -2.80 0.30 -17.00
CA SER A 55 -3.47 0.98 -18.10
C SER A 55 -4.80 1.55 -17.64
N SER A 56 -5.10 2.79 -18.05
CA SER A 56 -6.43 3.39 -17.90
C SER A 56 -7.20 3.28 -19.21
N ARG A 57 -8.55 3.25 -19.18
CA ARG A 57 -9.39 3.30 -20.39
C ARG A 57 -9.10 4.55 -21.28
N TYR A 58 -8.44 5.57 -20.74
CA TYR A 58 -8.37 6.91 -21.35
C TYR A 58 -6.94 7.39 -21.68
N LEU A 59 -5.89 6.78 -21.11
CA LEU A 59 -4.49 7.19 -21.26
C LEU A 59 -3.53 6.01 -21.08
N ASP A 60 -2.45 5.99 -21.87
CA ASP A 60 -1.32 5.06 -21.76
C ASP A 60 -0.52 5.24 -20.46
N TRP A 61 -0.71 6.36 -19.76
CA TRP A 61 -0.19 6.62 -18.42
C TRP A 61 -1.36 6.72 -17.44
N PRO A 62 -1.38 5.93 -16.34
CA PRO A 62 -2.54 5.87 -15.47
C PRO A 62 -2.69 7.14 -14.63
N ALA A 63 -3.67 7.97 -15.00
CA ALA A 63 -4.01 9.20 -14.28
C ALA A 63 -4.99 8.98 -13.11
N TYR A 64 -5.39 7.74 -12.82
CA TYR A 64 -6.30 7.43 -11.72
C TYR A 64 -5.71 6.43 -10.73
N HIS A 65 -6.03 6.65 -9.46
CA HIS A 65 -5.78 5.72 -8.37
C HIS A 65 -7.14 5.27 -7.80
N GLU A 66 -7.22 4.05 -7.28
CA GLU A 66 -8.36 3.62 -6.47
C GLU A 66 -7.91 3.39 -5.02
N VAL A 67 -8.79 3.71 -4.06
CA VAL A 67 -8.62 3.31 -2.66
C VAL A 67 -9.03 1.85 -2.53
N VAL A 68 -8.06 0.99 -2.20
CA VAL A 68 -8.28 -0.46 -2.04
C VAL A 68 -8.53 -0.83 -0.59
N ALA A 69 -7.93 -0.10 0.35
CA ALA A 69 -8.18 -0.26 1.77
C ALA A 69 -7.92 1.04 2.55
N GLY A 70 -8.54 1.16 3.72
CA GLY A 70 -8.44 2.33 4.58
C GLY A 70 -9.61 3.28 4.42
N ARG A 71 -9.61 4.34 5.24
CA ARG A 71 -10.57 5.43 5.15
C ARG A 71 -9.83 6.74 4.92
N TRP A 72 -10.16 7.38 3.80
CA TRP A 72 -9.57 8.64 3.39
C TRP A 72 -9.57 9.69 4.51
N LYS A 73 -8.38 10.22 4.83
CA LYS A 73 -8.14 11.24 5.86
C LYS A 73 -8.64 10.86 7.27
N ARG A 74 -8.78 9.57 7.55
CA ARG A 74 -9.25 9.10 8.86
C ARG A 74 -8.33 8.03 9.42
N ALA A 75 -7.44 8.46 10.29
CA ALA A 75 -6.62 7.59 11.12
C ALA A 75 -7.49 6.69 12.02
N GLY A 76 -7.01 5.48 12.28
CA GLY A 76 -7.59 4.58 13.26
C GLY A 76 -7.05 3.16 13.15
N TYR A 77 -7.57 2.28 13.98
CA TYR A 77 -7.19 0.86 14.01
C TYR A 77 -8.43 -0.01 13.95
N LEU A 78 -8.71 -0.56 12.77
CA LEU A 78 -9.86 -1.45 12.59
C LEU A 78 -9.63 -2.41 11.44
N ASP A 79 -9.77 -3.71 11.68
CA ASP A 79 -9.83 -4.74 10.62
C ASP A 79 -11.19 -4.71 9.92
N GLY A 80 -11.26 -5.13 8.66
CA GLY A 80 -12.53 -5.12 7.94
C GLY A 80 -12.39 -5.13 6.43
N SER A 81 -13.52 -5.01 5.75
CA SER A 81 -13.59 -4.83 4.29
C SER A 81 -13.09 -3.44 3.86
N ASN A 82 -13.00 -3.22 2.54
CA ASN A 82 -12.75 -1.89 1.98
C ASN A 82 -13.76 -0.86 2.54
N GLY A 83 -13.28 0.35 2.86
CA GLY A 83 -14.08 1.41 3.48
C GLY A 83 -14.50 1.17 4.94
N VAL A 84 -14.21 0.01 5.53
CA VAL A 84 -14.37 -0.24 6.97
C VAL A 84 -13.02 -0.25 7.67
N ALA A 85 -12.03 -0.91 7.06
CA ALA A 85 -10.68 -0.95 7.60
C ALA A 85 -10.11 0.46 7.82
N MET A 86 -9.41 0.65 8.93
CA MET A 86 -8.71 1.88 9.27
C MET A 86 -7.23 1.58 9.52
N PHE A 87 -6.39 2.48 9.01
CA PHE A 87 -4.94 2.51 9.23
C PHE A 87 -4.57 3.81 9.94
N ASP A 88 -3.39 3.86 10.53
CA ASP A 88 -2.80 5.06 11.10
C ASP A 88 -1.36 5.21 10.62
N ALA A 89 -1.13 6.28 9.86
CA ALA A 89 0.15 6.59 9.22
C ALA A 89 0.89 5.35 8.64
N PRO A 90 0.29 4.58 7.69
CA PRO A 90 1.01 3.48 7.05
C PRO A 90 2.21 4.02 6.28
N LEU A 91 3.37 3.36 6.37
CA LEU A 91 4.62 3.86 5.79
C LEU A 91 5.14 3.02 4.63
N SER A 92 4.89 1.72 4.66
CA SER A 92 5.52 0.79 3.74
C SER A 92 4.54 -0.32 3.38
N LEU A 93 4.69 -0.88 2.18
CA LEU A 93 3.97 -2.05 1.76
C LEU A 93 4.80 -2.98 0.87
N ALA A 94 4.47 -4.27 0.91
CA ALA A 94 5.02 -5.28 0.02
C ALA A 94 3.90 -6.13 -0.59
N VAL A 95 4.06 -6.54 -1.85
CA VAL A 95 3.18 -7.50 -2.49
C VAL A 95 3.67 -8.92 -2.13
N TRP A 96 2.75 -9.76 -1.69
CA TRP A 96 3.01 -11.15 -1.36
C TRP A 96 2.06 -12.06 -2.13
N GLU A 97 2.61 -12.86 -3.04
CA GLU A 97 1.89 -13.94 -3.70
C GLU A 97 1.98 -15.19 -2.81
N ARG A 98 0.85 -15.66 -2.30
CA ARG A 98 0.79 -16.88 -1.49
C ARG A 98 0.62 -18.06 -2.41
N THR A 99 1.53 -19.01 -2.34
CA THR A 99 1.41 -20.30 -3.04
C THR A 99 1.02 -21.43 -2.10
N ASP A 100 0.48 -22.52 -2.64
CA ASP A 100 0.38 -23.80 -1.94
C ASP A 100 1.73 -24.54 -1.93
N GLY A 101 1.76 -25.74 -1.34
CA GLY A 101 2.95 -26.59 -1.30
C GLY A 101 3.39 -27.15 -2.66
N ALA A 102 2.55 -27.01 -3.70
CA ALA A 102 2.86 -27.40 -5.08
C ALA A 102 3.28 -26.20 -5.95
N GLY A 103 3.33 -24.99 -5.38
CA GLY A 103 3.73 -23.76 -6.07
C GLY A 103 2.59 -23.05 -6.82
N ALA A 104 1.35 -23.52 -6.74
CA ALA A 104 0.21 -22.86 -7.35
C ALA A 104 -0.22 -21.64 -6.51
N SER A 105 -0.53 -20.51 -7.16
CA SER A 105 -1.03 -19.33 -6.43
C SER A 105 -2.38 -19.63 -5.78
N THR A 106 -2.46 -19.27 -4.50
CA THR A 106 -3.67 -19.35 -3.66
C THR A 106 -4.21 -17.97 -3.30
N GLY A 107 -3.52 -16.91 -3.74
CA GLY A 107 -3.98 -15.53 -3.60
C GLY A 107 -2.84 -14.52 -3.46
N ARG A 108 -3.15 -13.26 -3.79
CA ARG A 108 -2.26 -12.12 -3.64
C ARG A 108 -2.69 -11.26 -2.45
N PHE A 109 -1.69 -10.86 -1.68
CA PHE A 109 -1.87 -10.06 -0.48
C PHE A 109 -0.91 -8.87 -0.48
N LEU A 110 -1.32 -7.78 0.16
CA LEU A 110 -0.44 -6.66 0.48
C LEU A 110 -0.11 -6.74 1.96
N LEU A 111 1.18 -6.73 2.29
CA LEU A 111 1.66 -6.60 3.66
C LEU A 111 1.96 -5.12 3.89
N VAL A 112 1.26 -4.49 4.83
CA VAL A 112 1.35 -3.05 5.10
C VAL A 112 1.91 -2.84 6.50
N ALA A 113 2.95 -2.01 6.63
CA ALA A 113 3.44 -1.57 7.93
C ALA A 113 2.62 -0.35 8.37
N ASP A 114 1.68 -0.60 9.28
CA ASP A 114 0.76 0.38 9.82
C ASP A 114 1.41 1.02 11.06
N THR A 115 2.26 2.01 10.79
CA THR A 115 3.30 2.44 11.73
C THR A 115 2.74 3.16 12.93
N GLY A 116 1.70 3.99 12.75
CA GLY A 116 0.98 4.62 13.86
C GLY A 116 0.32 3.59 14.79
N ASN A 117 -0.13 2.48 14.22
CA ASN A 117 -0.75 1.37 14.95
C ASN A 117 0.24 0.29 15.44
N HIS A 118 1.55 0.44 15.20
CA HIS A 118 2.58 -0.51 15.63
C HIS A 118 2.30 -1.96 15.22
N CYS A 119 1.78 -2.16 14.00
CA CYS A 119 1.39 -3.49 13.55
C CYS A 119 1.66 -3.71 12.06
N VAL A 120 1.71 -4.98 11.68
CA VAL A 120 1.74 -5.41 10.28
C VAL A 120 0.34 -5.89 9.89
N ARG A 121 -0.17 -5.32 8.82
CA ARG A 121 -1.51 -5.56 8.30
C ARG A 121 -1.41 -6.36 7.01
N ARG A 122 -2.40 -7.21 6.74
CA ARG A 122 -2.53 -7.92 5.46
C ARG A 122 -3.83 -7.53 4.78
N VAL A 123 -3.73 -7.11 3.52
CA VAL A 123 -4.87 -6.77 2.67
C VAL A 123 -5.00 -7.82 1.57
N SER A 124 -6.16 -8.46 1.43
CA SER A 124 -6.48 -9.32 0.28
C SER A 124 -6.69 -8.46 -0.96
N VAL A 125 -5.94 -8.72 -2.04
CA VAL A 125 -6.14 -8.00 -3.31
C VAL A 125 -7.50 -8.36 -3.93
N ARG A 126 -7.93 -9.61 -3.77
CA ARG A 126 -9.19 -10.13 -4.32
C ARG A 126 -10.41 -9.56 -3.59
N ASP A 127 -10.43 -9.67 -2.27
CA ASP A 127 -11.64 -9.39 -1.47
C ASP A 127 -11.57 -8.03 -0.75
N ARG A 128 -10.44 -7.33 -0.90
CA ARG A 128 -10.14 -6.03 -0.25
C ARG A 128 -10.33 -6.04 1.27
N ARG A 129 -10.19 -7.21 1.89
CA ARG A 129 -10.29 -7.39 3.33
C ARG A 129 -8.93 -7.20 3.98
N THR A 130 -8.90 -6.38 5.03
CA THR A 130 -7.74 -6.13 5.88
C THR A 130 -7.85 -6.91 7.17
N ILE A 131 -6.75 -7.54 7.56
CA ILE A 131 -6.57 -8.16 8.89
C ILE A 131 -5.24 -7.73 9.52
N THR A 132 -5.14 -7.78 10.84
CA THR A 132 -3.87 -7.65 11.56
C THR A 132 -3.14 -9.00 11.57
N LEU A 133 -1.88 -9.03 11.13
CA LEU A 133 -1.04 -10.23 11.19
C LEU A 133 -0.18 -10.28 12.44
N ALA A 134 0.41 -9.15 12.82
CA ALA A 134 1.34 -9.05 13.94
C ALA A 134 1.32 -7.66 14.54
N GLY A 135 1.66 -7.55 15.83
CA GLY A 135 1.60 -6.29 16.58
C GLY A 135 0.18 -5.93 17.03
N LYS A 136 0.07 -4.87 17.82
CA LYS A 136 -1.20 -4.40 18.39
C LYS A 136 -1.16 -2.88 18.60
N ASN A 137 -2.25 -2.22 18.26
CA ASN A 137 -2.38 -0.78 18.48
C ASN A 137 -2.11 -0.39 19.94
N GLY A 138 -1.37 0.71 20.13
CA GLY A 138 -0.97 1.24 21.43
C GLY A 138 0.10 0.43 22.17
N GLN A 139 0.56 -0.70 21.61
CA GLN A 139 1.61 -1.52 22.22
C GLN A 139 2.86 -1.51 21.33
N ARG A 140 3.78 -0.58 21.62
CA ARG A 140 5.12 -0.57 21.03
C ARG A 140 5.94 -1.70 21.65
N GLY A 141 6.62 -2.49 20.82
CA GLY A 141 7.62 -3.44 21.28
C GLY A 141 7.60 -4.77 20.52
N HIS A 142 8.71 -5.50 20.67
CA HIS A 142 8.87 -6.86 20.20
C HIS A 142 8.77 -7.77 21.43
N ARG A 143 7.57 -8.21 21.82
CA ARG A 143 7.51 -9.46 22.59
C ARG A 143 7.61 -10.57 21.55
N ASP A 144 8.80 -11.16 21.45
CA ASP A 144 8.86 -12.56 21.14
C ASP A 144 8.07 -13.31 22.23
N GLY A 145 7.30 -14.32 21.82
CA GLY A 145 6.55 -15.13 22.76
C GLY A 145 7.47 -15.89 23.71
#